data_AF-A0A9P0TJZ6-F1
#
_entry.id   AF-A0A9P0TJZ6-F1
#
_cell.length_a   1.000
_cell.length_b   1.000
_cell.length_c   1.000
_cell.angle_alpha   90.00
_cell.angle_beta   90.00
_cell.angle_gamma   90.00
#
_symmetry.space_group_name_H-M   'P 1'
#
loop_
_entity.id
_entity.type
_entity.pdbx_description
1 polymer ?
#
loop_
_entity_poly.entity_id
_entity_poly.type
_entity_poly.pdbx_seq_one_letter_code
_entity_poly.pdbx_strand_id
1 'polypeptide(L)'
;MSDSLEYYQNQIALTRTELKNLRQKLAALKHEHSEEIKTVKTMLSGFQCANCIETAAAYISNQQSLDTPSPSEDISYSPIGYIETTFENKPAVPGQPLVLSNAKGVVVLNTDAFNNPEHALSDLEDFSHMWIIYHFHSTASSGPRPKISPPGGEKSQVFATRSLHRPCPIGLSLVKIHSIEGNKIIFYDVDMINGTPVLDIKPFIPLYDFPKPSYSYMSFV
;
A
#
# COMPACT_ATOMS: atom_id res chain seq x y z
N MET A 1 -15.03 22.67 -57.76
CA MET A 1 -14.21 21.49 -57.41
C MET A 1 -12.72 21.83 -57.28
N SER A 2 -12.16 22.75 -58.08
CA SER A 2 -10.76 23.21 -57.97
C SER A 2 -10.49 23.96 -56.65
N ASP A 3 -11.34 24.94 -56.30
CA ASP A 3 -11.13 25.81 -55.13
C ASP A 3 -11.14 25.06 -53.79
N SER A 4 -11.90 23.96 -53.69
CA SER A 4 -11.92 23.10 -52.51
C SER A 4 -10.62 22.32 -52.35
N LEU A 5 -9.99 21.91 -53.45
CA LEU A 5 -8.75 21.13 -53.39
C LEU A 5 -7.56 21.99 -52.96
N GLU A 6 -7.48 23.22 -53.48
CA GLU A 6 -6.45 24.19 -53.11
C GLU A 6 -6.58 24.64 -51.65
N TYR A 7 -7.82 24.80 -51.17
CA TYR A 7 -8.09 25.04 -49.75
C TYR A 7 -7.53 23.94 -48.84
N TYR A 8 -7.82 22.66 -49.13
CA TYR A 8 -7.32 21.55 -48.31
C TYR A 8 -5.79 21.38 -48.41
N GLN A 9 -5.19 21.65 -49.57
CA GLN A 9 -3.73 21.65 -49.73
C GLN A 9 -3.06 22.71 -48.86
N ASN A 10 -3.62 23.92 -48.80
CA ASN A 10 -3.13 24.98 -47.92
C ASN A 10 -3.30 24.63 -46.44
N GLN A 11 -4.42 24.03 -46.03
CA GLN A 11 -4.62 23.56 -44.66
C GLN A 11 -3.61 22.47 -44.25
N ILE A 12 -3.28 21.54 -45.16
CA ILE A 12 -2.25 20.52 -44.93
C ILE A 12 -0.86 21.16 -44.79
N ALA A 13 -0.55 22.18 -45.59
CA ALA A 13 0.73 22.89 -45.49
C ALA A 13 0.87 23.66 -44.16
N LEU A 14 -0.20 24.33 -43.73
CA LEU A 14 -0.26 25.03 -42.44
C LEU A 14 -0.09 24.07 -41.27
N THR A 15 -0.89 23.00 -41.21
CA THR A 15 -0.82 21.99 -40.13
C THR A 15 0.54 21.28 -40.07
N ARG A 16 1.19 21.01 -41.21
CA ARG A 16 2.58 20.49 -41.22
C ARG A 16 3.57 21.46 -40.61
N THR A 17 3.41 22.76 -40.89
CA THR A 17 4.25 23.81 -40.33
C THR A 17 4.03 23.95 -38.83
N GLU A 18 2.77 23.91 -38.37
CA GLU A 18 2.44 23.91 -36.94
C GLU A 18 3.00 22.69 -36.22
N LEU A 19 2.85 21.48 -36.79
CA LEU A 19 3.44 20.26 -36.23
C LEU A 19 4.96 20.35 -36.11
N LYS A 20 5.63 20.95 -37.10
CA LYS A 20 7.08 21.20 -37.04
C LYS A 20 7.42 22.15 -35.88
N ASN A 21 6.68 23.25 -35.75
CA ASN A 21 6.88 24.23 -34.67
C ASN A 21 6.62 23.61 -33.28
N LEU A 22 5.58 22.81 -33.14
CA LEU A 22 5.26 22.11 -31.89
C LEU A 22 6.35 21.10 -31.51
N ARG A 23 6.87 20.33 -32.48
CA ARG A 23 7.99 19.41 -32.24
C ARG A 23 9.24 20.15 -31.79
N GLN A 24 9.53 21.31 -32.38
CA GLN A 24 10.67 22.13 -31.99
C GLN A 24 10.50 22.69 -30.57
N LYS A 25 9.30 23.18 -30.21
CA LYS A 25 8.99 23.62 -28.85
C LYS A 25 9.13 22.49 -27.84
N LEU A 26 8.63 21.30 -28.16
CA LEU A 26 8.71 20.13 -27.28
C LEU A 26 10.15 19.66 -27.08
N ALA A 27 10.99 19.72 -28.11
CA ALA A 27 12.42 19.43 -28.01
C ALA A 27 13.14 20.45 -27.12
N ALA A 28 12.82 21.75 -27.26
CA ALA A 28 13.38 22.80 -26.41
C ALA A 28 12.98 22.62 -24.93
N LEU A 29 11.68 22.40 -24.67
CA LEU A 29 11.18 22.19 -23.30
C LEU A 29 11.76 20.92 -22.66
N LYS A 30 11.94 19.85 -23.44
CA LYS A 30 12.59 18.62 -22.96
C LYS A 30 14.06 18.88 -22.57
N HIS A 31 14.76 19.69 -23.36
CA HIS A 31 16.14 20.06 -23.06
C HIS A 31 16.20 20.90 -21.77
N GLU A 32 15.35 21.92 -21.64
CA GLU A 32 15.25 22.76 -20.45
C GLU A 32 14.99 21.93 -19.18
N HIS A 33 13.98 21.06 -19.21
CA HIS A 33 13.69 20.14 -18.09
C HIS A 33 14.87 19.21 -17.79
N SER A 34 15.57 18.72 -18.82
CA SER A 34 16.76 17.90 -18.60
C SER A 34 17.89 18.65 -17.88
N GLU A 35 18.04 19.95 -18.15
CA GLU A 35 19.03 20.80 -17.47
C GLU A 35 18.60 21.14 -16.04
N GLU A 36 17.31 21.37 -15.80
CA GLU A 36 16.76 21.53 -14.45
C GLU A 36 16.98 20.29 -13.60
N ILE A 37 16.71 19.08 -14.14
CA ILE A 37 16.97 17.82 -13.45
C ILE A 37 18.46 17.67 -13.12
N LYS A 38 19.35 18.04 -14.04
CA LYS A 38 20.80 18.02 -13.77
C LYS A 38 21.15 18.99 -12.63
N THR A 39 20.60 20.20 -12.67
CA THR A 39 20.81 21.22 -11.63
C THR A 39 20.36 20.70 -10.26
N VAL A 40 19.14 20.16 -10.17
CA VAL A 40 18.60 19.59 -8.93
C VAL A 40 19.44 18.41 -8.45
N LYS A 41 19.89 17.53 -9.34
CA LYS A 41 20.80 16.41 -8.96
C LYS A 41 22.13 16.93 -8.42
N THR A 42 22.71 17.95 -9.02
CA THR A 42 23.96 18.57 -8.54
C THR A 42 23.75 19.21 -7.16
N MET A 43 22.66 19.94 -6.97
CA MET A 43 22.29 20.49 -5.65
C MET A 43 22.13 19.39 -4.61
N LEU A 44 21.35 18.34 -4.91
CA LEU A 44 21.15 17.20 -4.03
C LEU A 44 22.46 16.48 -3.69
N SER A 45 23.38 16.35 -4.65
CA SER A 45 24.70 15.78 -4.38
C SER A 45 25.54 16.65 -3.44
N GLY A 46 25.36 17.97 -3.47
CA GLY A 46 25.95 18.89 -2.50
C GLY A 46 25.31 18.81 -1.11
N PHE A 47 24.05 18.37 -1.02
CA PHE A 47 23.35 18.09 0.24
C PHE A 47 23.57 16.66 0.75
N GLN A 48 24.31 15.81 0.04
CA GLN A 48 24.71 14.51 0.55
C GLN A 48 25.76 14.71 1.64
N CYS A 49 25.30 14.64 2.88
CA CYS A 49 26.15 14.56 4.05
C CYS A 49 27.00 13.28 3.95
N ALA A 50 28.27 13.44 3.59
CA ALA A 50 29.22 12.35 3.32
C ALA A 50 29.30 11.33 4.48
N ASN A 51 29.14 11.80 5.72
CA ASN A 51 29.28 10.98 6.91
C ASN A 51 27.96 10.80 7.67
N CYS A 52 26.79 11.17 7.13
CA CYS A 52 25.55 11.05 7.92
C CYS A 52 25.17 9.60 8.21
N ILE A 53 25.51 8.66 7.33
CA ILE A 53 25.33 7.23 7.58
C ILE A 53 26.29 6.76 8.68
N GLU A 54 27.55 7.17 8.64
CA GLU A 54 28.54 6.83 9.67
C GLU A 54 28.24 7.53 11.00
N THR A 55 27.72 8.75 10.97
CA THR A 55 27.33 9.53 12.14
C THR A 55 26.04 8.96 12.75
N ALA A 56 25.08 8.56 11.92
CA ALA A 56 23.89 7.84 12.38
C ALA A 56 24.25 6.45 12.93
N ALA A 57 25.14 5.72 12.27
CA ALA A 57 25.65 4.44 12.75
C ALA A 57 26.44 4.59 14.07
N ALA A 58 27.28 5.62 14.18
CA ALA A 58 28.02 5.95 15.40
C ALA A 58 27.09 6.43 16.52
N TYR A 59 26.04 7.18 16.19
CA TYR A 59 24.99 7.58 17.13
C TYR A 59 24.21 6.37 17.64
N ILE A 60 23.84 5.45 16.75
CA ILE A 60 23.18 4.17 17.11
C ILE A 60 24.10 3.30 17.96
N SER A 61 25.41 3.24 17.66
CA SER A 61 26.37 2.46 18.45
C SER A 61 26.71 3.10 19.80
N ASN A 62 26.59 4.42 19.93
CA ASN A 62 26.87 5.16 21.17
C ASN A 62 25.65 5.30 22.08
N GLN A 63 24.44 4.93 21.63
CA GLN A 63 23.33 4.72 22.57
C GLN A 63 23.58 3.43 23.35
N GLN A 64 24.06 3.60 24.59
CA GLN A 64 23.96 2.58 25.63
C GLN A 64 22.53 2.04 25.67
N SER A 65 22.41 0.72 25.52
CA SER A 65 21.27 -0.13 25.84
C SER A 65 19.98 0.62 26.19
N LEU A 66 19.21 0.99 25.16
CA LEU A 66 17.77 1.14 25.34
C LEU A 66 17.27 -0.19 25.87
N ASP A 67 16.51 -0.17 26.97
CA ASP A 67 15.90 -1.32 27.64
C ASP A 67 15.43 -2.35 26.60
N THR A 68 16.24 -3.36 26.33
CA THR A 68 15.84 -4.43 25.42
C THR A 68 14.70 -5.13 26.14
N PRO A 69 13.45 -5.06 25.66
CA PRO A 69 12.34 -5.71 26.34
C PRO A 69 12.70 -7.17 26.49
N SER A 70 12.57 -7.69 27.72
CA SER A 70 12.92 -9.08 27.98
C SER A 70 12.09 -9.96 27.01
N PRO A 71 12.70 -10.96 26.35
CA PRO A 71 11.99 -11.79 25.37
C PRO A 71 10.86 -12.67 25.97
N SER A 72 10.55 -12.47 27.25
CA SER A 72 9.57 -13.21 28.05
C SER A 72 8.32 -12.41 28.43
N GLU A 73 8.22 -11.13 28.06
CA GLU A 73 7.00 -10.36 28.33
C GLU A 73 6.00 -10.52 27.17
N ASP A 74 4.85 -11.15 27.47
CA ASP A 74 3.75 -11.25 26.54
C ASP A 74 3.22 -9.85 26.19
N ILE A 75 3.21 -9.50 24.91
CA ILE A 75 2.62 -8.27 24.43
C ILE A 75 1.14 -8.52 24.12
N SER A 76 0.26 -7.89 24.90
CA SER A 76 -1.19 -7.99 24.75
C SER A 76 -1.76 -6.72 24.11
N TYR A 77 -2.71 -6.90 23.18
CA TYR A 77 -3.43 -5.83 22.52
C TYR A 77 -4.93 -6.01 22.70
N SER A 78 -5.65 -4.91 22.88
CA SER A 78 -7.12 -4.90 22.82
C SER A 78 -7.58 -4.55 21.41
N PRO A 79 -8.50 -5.30 20.80
CA PRO A 79 -9.05 -4.95 19.49
C PRO A 79 -9.70 -3.57 19.50
N ILE A 80 -9.42 -2.77 18.47
CA ILE A 80 -10.05 -1.45 18.28
C ILE A 80 -11.46 -1.56 17.68
N GLY A 81 -11.83 -2.74 17.19
CA GLY A 81 -13.09 -2.99 16.51
C GLY A 81 -13.17 -4.40 15.94
N TYR A 82 -14.14 -4.62 15.07
CA TYR A 82 -14.35 -5.90 14.39
C TYR A 82 -14.82 -5.70 12.94
N ILE A 83 -14.67 -6.76 12.15
CA ILE A 83 -15.09 -6.82 10.76
C ILE A 83 -16.51 -7.39 10.65
N GLU A 84 -17.41 -6.70 9.95
CA GLU A 84 -18.70 -7.22 9.50
C GLU A 84 -18.65 -7.56 8.01
N THR A 85 -18.88 -8.82 7.65
CA THR A 85 -18.90 -9.30 6.25
C THR A 85 -19.95 -10.38 6.06
N THR A 86 -20.27 -10.72 4.81
CA THR A 86 -21.16 -11.84 4.47
C THR A 86 -20.50 -13.21 4.63
N PHE A 87 -19.22 -13.27 5.00
CA PHE A 87 -18.48 -14.52 5.07
C PHE A 87 -18.42 -15.03 6.51
N GLU A 88 -19.27 -16.00 6.85
CA GLU A 88 -19.29 -16.57 8.20
C GLU A 88 -18.11 -17.53 8.46
N ASN A 89 -17.63 -18.23 7.42
CA ASN A 89 -16.62 -19.28 7.55
C ASN A 89 -15.53 -19.18 6.48
N LYS A 90 -14.31 -19.61 6.84
CA LYS A 90 -13.09 -19.54 6.01
C LYS A 90 -13.22 -20.10 4.57
N PRO A 91 -13.94 -21.21 4.28
CA PRO A 91 -13.98 -21.77 2.93
C PRO A 91 -14.57 -20.83 1.87
N ALA A 92 -15.44 -19.90 2.28
CA ALA A 92 -16.12 -18.97 1.38
C ALA A 92 -15.35 -17.66 1.18
N VAL A 93 -14.32 -17.40 2.00
CA VAL A 93 -13.56 -16.15 1.97
C VAL A 93 -12.50 -16.21 0.86
N PRO A 94 -12.34 -15.14 0.06
CA PRO A 94 -11.24 -15.03 -0.87
C PRO A 94 -9.89 -15.18 -0.16
N GLY A 95 -8.97 -15.95 -0.73
CA GLY A 95 -7.67 -16.20 -0.08
C GLY A 95 -6.77 -14.97 0.04
N GLN A 96 -7.05 -13.90 -0.71
CA GLN A 96 -6.38 -12.61 -0.67
C GLN A 96 -7.35 -11.50 -1.13
N PRO A 97 -7.10 -10.22 -0.77
CA PRO A 97 -7.84 -9.08 -1.30
C PRO A 97 -7.72 -9.03 -2.82
N LEU A 98 -8.69 -8.40 -3.49
CA LEU A 98 -8.78 -8.23 -4.95
C LEU A 98 -9.08 -9.51 -5.76
N VAL A 99 -9.00 -10.70 -5.16
CA VAL A 99 -9.39 -11.97 -5.82
C VAL A 99 -10.88 -12.00 -6.13
N LEU A 100 -11.70 -11.51 -5.20
CA LEU A 100 -13.12 -11.24 -5.41
C LEU A 100 -13.33 -9.73 -5.31
N SER A 101 -13.18 -9.07 -6.45
CA SER A 101 -13.33 -7.61 -6.52
C SER A 101 -14.73 -7.18 -6.10
N ASN A 102 -14.81 -6.08 -5.35
CA ASN A 102 -16.05 -5.47 -4.87
C ASN A 102 -16.83 -6.26 -3.79
N ALA A 103 -16.25 -7.29 -3.18
CA ALA A 103 -16.83 -7.86 -1.96
C ALA A 103 -16.85 -6.79 -0.85
N LYS A 104 -18.04 -6.45 -0.34
CA LYS A 104 -18.24 -5.39 0.65
C LYS A 104 -17.96 -5.89 2.06
N GLY A 105 -17.24 -5.09 2.84
CA GLY A 105 -17.04 -5.27 4.27
C GLY A 105 -17.22 -3.97 5.03
N VAL A 106 -17.35 -4.07 6.35
CA VAL A 106 -17.42 -2.93 7.24
C VAL A 106 -16.49 -3.16 8.41
N VAL A 107 -15.64 -2.18 8.72
CA VAL A 107 -14.97 -2.11 10.02
C VAL A 107 -15.88 -1.36 10.97
N VAL A 108 -16.19 -1.95 12.12
CA VAL A 108 -16.94 -1.27 13.20
C VAL A 108 -15.99 -1.05 14.36
N LEU A 109 -15.71 0.22 14.69
CA LEU A 109 -14.86 0.57 15.83
C LEU A 109 -15.61 0.42 17.15
N ASN A 110 -14.92 -0.12 18.16
CA ASN A 110 -15.40 -0.17 19.53
C ASN A 110 -15.48 1.25 20.09
N THR A 111 -16.62 1.60 20.68
CA THR A 111 -16.83 2.90 21.34
C THR A 111 -15.93 3.10 22.56
N ASP A 112 -15.43 2.00 23.13
CA ASP A 112 -14.61 2.03 24.35
C ASP A 112 -13.11 2.14 24.02
N ALA A 113 -12.72 1.91 22.76
CA ALA A 113 -11.33 2.02 22.31
C ALA A 113 -10.92 3.49 22.11
N PHE A 114 -11.86 4.35 21.74
CA PHE A 114 -11.66 5.79 21.56
C PHE A 114 -12.83 6.55 22.16
N ASN A 115 -12.57 7.58 22.98
CA ASN A 115 -13.63 8.41 23.56
C ASN A 115 -14.56 9.02 22.50
N ASN A 116 -14.05 9.28 21.29
CA ASN A 116 -14.83 9.72 20.12
C ASN A 116 -14.30 9.03 18.84
N PRO A 117 -14.83 7.86 18.45
CA PRO A 117 -14.34 7.11 17.30
C PRO A 117 -14.52 7.86 15.97
N GLU A 118 -15.57 8.67 15.80
CA GLU A 118 -15.75 9.47 14.58
C GLU A 118 -14.60 10.47 14.34
N HIS A 119 -14.05 11.06 15.42
CA HIS A 119 -12.93 11.98 15.32
C HIS A 119 -11.63 11.26 14.97
N ALA A 120 -11.45 10.01 15.42
CA ALA A 120 -10.28 9.19 15.09
C ALA A 120 -10.27 8.76 13.61
N LEU A 121 -11.43 8.79 12.95
CA LEU A 121 -11.59 8.44 11.54
C LEU A 121 -11.62 9.63 10.60
N SER A 122 -11.63 10.86 11.14
CA SER A 122 -11.61 12.08 10.32
C SER A 122 -10.38 12.09 9.41
N ASP A 123 -10.54 12.61 8.19
CA ASP A 123 -9.53 12.69 7.13
C ASP A 123 -9.17 11.35 6.47
N LEU A 124 -9.65 10.21 6.97
CA LEU A 124 -9.40 8.91 6.33
C LEU A 124 -10.16 8.80 5.00
N GLU A 125 -11.28 9.51 4.84
CA GLU A 125 -12.06 9.61 3.61
C GLU A 125 -11.30 10.24 2.42
N ASP A 126 -10.23 11.01 2.68
CA ASP A 126 -9.38 11.58 1.63
C ASP A 126 -8.47 10.53 0.98
N PHE A 127 -8.38 9.34 1.58
CA PHE A 127 -7.60 8.22 1.05
C PHE A 127 -8.48 7.24 0.28
N SER A 128 -7.95 6.74 -0.84
CA SER A 128 -8.65 5.73 -1.64
C SER A 128 -8.56 4.32 -1.05
N HIS A 129 -7.50 4.05 -0.26
CA HIS A 129 -7.20 2.72 0.26
C HIS A 129 -6.61 2.81 1.67
N MET A 130 -6.80 1.74 2.44
CA MET A 130 -6.20 1.57 3.76
C MET A 130 -5.68 0.16 3.97
N TRP A 131 -4.68 0.05 4.83
CA TRP A 131 -4.26 -1.18 5.46
C TRP A 131 -5.16 -1.46 6.66
N ILE A 132 -5.67 -2.69 6.74
CA ILE A 132 -6.28 -3.25 7.95
C ILE A 132 -5.30 -4.27 8.53
N ILE A 133 -4.96 -4.10 9.81
CA ILE A 133 -4.23 -5.08 10.61
C ILE A 133 -5.22 -5.76 11.54
N TYR A 134 -5.28 -7.09 11.51
CA TYR A 134 -6.32 -7.83 12.21
C TYR A 134 -5.82 -9.16 12.77
N HIS A 135 -6.58 -9.77 13.68
CA HIS A 135 -6.22 -11.03 14.34
C HIS A 135 -7.01 -12.22 13.76
N PHE A 136 -6.33 -13.28 13.34
CA PHE A 136 -6.97 -14.51 12.87
C PHE A 136 -7.48 -15.36 14.04
N HIS A 137 -8.67 -15.01 14.55
CA HIS A 137 -9.29 -15.67 15.69
C HIS A 137 -9.74 -17.13 15.40
N SER A 138 -10.11 -17.45 14.15
CA SER A 138 -10.70 -18.76 13.79
C SER A 138 -9.66 -19.87 13.53
N THR A 139 -8.36 -19.60 13.61
CA THR A 139 -7.28 -20.57 13.29
C THR A 139 -6.73 -21.36 14.49
N ALA A 140 -7.35 -21.23 15.66
CA ALA A 140 -6.83 -21.72 16.95
C ALA A 140 -6.56 -23.24 17.04
N SER A 141 -7.10 -24.07 16.13
CA SER A 141 -7.02 -25.53 16.25
C SER A 141 -5.70 -26.16 15.77
N SER A 142 -4.83 -25.42 15.08
CA SER A 142 -3.51 -25.93 14.68
C SER A 142 -2.46 -24.84 14.85
N GLY A 143 -1.57 -25.02 15.83
CA GLY A 143 -0.49 -24.09 16.14
C GLY A 143 0.45 -23.77 14.97
N PRO A 144 1.42 -22.88 15.18
CA PRO A 144 2.30 -22.38 14.12
C PRO A 144 3.06 -23.51 13.43
N ARG A 145 3.22 -23.42 12.11
CA ARG A 145 3.97 -24.40 11.32
C ARG A 145 5.10 -23.70 10.56
N PRO A 146 6.34 -24.18 10.62
CA PRO A 146 7.46 -23.55 9.92
C PRO A 146 7.36 -23.69 8.39
N LYS A 147 6.74 -24.79 7.92
CA LYS A 147 6.53 -25.09 6.50
C LYS A 147 5.06 -25.23 6.19
N ILE A 148 4.63 -24.60 5.11
CA ILE A 148 3.23 -24.52 4.70
C ILE A 148 3.12 -24.76 3.20
N SER A 149 2.09 -25.50 2.80
CA SER A 149 1.70 -25.64 1.39
C SER A 149 0.57 -24.65 1.11
N PRO A 150 0.83 -23.54 0.39
CA PRO A 150 -0.24 -22.67 -0.08
C PRO A 150 -1.14 -23.41 -1.09
N PRO A 151 -2.41 -23.01 -1.24
CA PRO A 151 -3.32 -23.62 -2.22
C PRO A 151 -2.71 -23.59 -3.63
N GLY A 152 -2.53 -24.76 -4.24
CA GLY A 152 -1.99 -24.89 -5.60
C GLY A 152 -0.47 -24.69 -5.75
N GLY A 153 0.29 -24.55 -4.66
CA GLY A 153 1.74 -24.30 -4.70
C GLY A 153 2.60 -25.34 -3.97
N GLU A 154 3.90 -25.28 -4.21
CA GLU A 154 4.89 -26.09 -3.51
C GLU A 154 5.06 -25.66 -2.03
N LYS A 155 5.61 -26.55 -1.21
CA LYS A 155 5.90 -26.24 0.20
C LYS A 155 6.87 -25.06 0.29
N SER A 156 6.47 -24.03 1.03
CA SER A 156 7.30 -22.86 1.30
C SER A 156 7.41 -22.59 2.80
N GLN A 157 8.42 -21.82 3.19
CA GLN A 157 8.62 -21.39 4.57
C GLN A 157 7.51 -20.39 4.95
N VAL A 158 6.97 -20.47 6.16
CA VAL A 158 5.83 -19.65 6.59
C VAL A 158 6.03 -18.14 6.36
N PHE A 159 7.23 -17.62 6.60
CA PHE A 159 7.55 -16.21 6.43
C PHE A 159 7.71 -15.77 4.96
N ALA A 160 7.90 -16.71 4.04
CA ALA A 160 7.86 -16.47 2.60
C ALA A 160 6.43 -16.57 2.03
N THR A 161 5.41 -16.66 2.90
CA THR A 161 4.00 -16.78 2.52
C THR A 161 3.10 -15.83 3.34
N ARG A 162 1.86 -15.68 2.89
CA ARG A 162 0.76 -15.02 3.60
C ARG A 162 -0.13 -16.01 4.39
N SER A 163 0.45 -17.12 4.86
CA SER A 163 -0.34 -18.11 5.60
C SER A 163 -0.79 -17.60 6.98
N LEU A 164 -1.94 -18.11 7.42
CA LEU A 164 -2.54 -17.83 8.72
C LEU A 164 -1.83 -18.56 9.89
N HIS A 165 -1.10 -19.65 9.61
CA HIS A 165 -0.48 -20.50 10.64
C HIS A 165 0.88 -19.96 11.10
N ARG A 166 0.86 -18.76 11.69
CA ARG A 166 2.03 -18.00 12.15
C ARG A 166 2.13 -17.96 13.67
N PRO A 167 3.33 -17.72 14.25
CA PRO A 167 3.48 -17.53 15.69
C PRO A 167 2.61 -16.39 16.23
N CYS A 168 2.58 -15.25 15.51
CA CYS A 168 1.61 -14.19 15.71
C CYS A 168 0.58 -14.26 14.57
N PRO A 169 -0.67 -14.70 14.82
CA PRO A 169 -1.70 -14.85 13.80
C PRO A 169 -2.30 -13.49 13.40
N ILE A 170 -1.45 -12.60 12.88
CA ILE A 170 -1.80 -11.26 12.42
C ILE A 170 -1.96 -11.26 10.90
N GLY A 171 -3.08 -10.72 10.44
CA GLY A 171 -3.40 -10.47 9.04
C GLY A 171 -3.14 -9.03 8.64
N LEU A 172 -2.91 -8.84 7.34
CA LEU A 172 -2.70 -7.55 6.72
C LEU A 172 -3.41 -7.54 5.37
N SER A 173 -4.37 -6.63 5.21
CA SER A 173 -5.15 -6.49 3.98
C SER A 173 -5.14 -5.05 3.50
N LEU A 174 -4.82 -4.84 2.21
CA LEU A 174 -5.01 -3.58 1.52
C LEU A 174 -6.42 -3.58 0.94
N VAL A 175 -7.26 -2.66 1.39
CA VAL A 175 -8.66 -2.58 0.97
C VAL A 175 -8.98 -1.20 0.42
N LYS A 176 -10.00 -1.13 -0.44
CA LYS A 176 -10.49 0.13 -1.00
C LYS A 176 -11.53 0.76 -0.08
N ILE A 177 -11.31 1.99 0.35
CA ILE A 177 -12.29 2.75 1.15
C ILE A 177 -13.47 3.14 0.24
N HIS A 178 -14.68 2.95 0.74
CA HIS A 178 -15.91 3.37 0.05
C HIS A 178 -16.54 4.60 0.71
N SER A 179 -16.80 4.52 2.01
CA SER A 179 -17.36 5.61 2.80
C SER A 179 -17.05 5.41 4.29
N ILE A 180 -17.14 6.50 5.06
CA ILE A 180 -17.02 6.50 6.51
C ILE A 180 -18.33 7.05 7.07
N GLU A 181 -18.93 6.32 8.02
CA GLU A 181 -20.23 6.63 8.60
C GLU A 181 -20.16 6.45 10.12
N GLY A 182 -19.99 7.55 10.86
CA GLY A 182 -19.82 7.51 12.32
C GLY A 182 -18.58 6.72 12.74
N ASN A 183 -18.78 5.62 13.44
CA ASN A 183 -17.71 4.70 13.87
C ASN A 183 -17.44 3.55 12.88
N LYS A 184 -17.98 3.64 11.65
CA LYS A 184 -17.90 2.58 10.65
C LYS A 184 -17.12 3.01 9.43
N ILE A 185 -16.27 2.12 8.92
CA ILE A 185 -15.60 2.28 7.63
C ILE A 185 -16.14 1.21 6.69
N ILE A 186 -16.81 1.64 5.63
CA ILE A 186 -17.27 0.76 4.56
C ILE A 186 -16.15 0.61 3.53
N PHE A 187 -15.82 -0.63 3.17
CA PHE A 187 -14.73 -0.93 2.24
C PHE A 187 -15.07 -2.07 1.28
N TYR A 188 -14.25 -2.20 0.24
CA TYR A 188 -14.29 -3.29 -0.73
C TYR A 188 -13.02 -4.14 -0.70
N ASP A 189 -13.07 -5.29 -1.37
CA ASP A 189 -11.97 -6.25 -1.53
C ASP A 189 -11.68 -7.05 -0.26
N VAL A 190 -12.75 -7.48 0.40
CA VAL A 190 -12.74 -8.30 1.62
C VAL A 190 -12.03 -9.65 1.40
N ASP A 191 -11.17 -10.01 2.36
CA ASP A 191 -10.59 -11.34 2.55
C ASP A 191 -10.69 -11.83 4.02
N MET A 192 -11.68 -11.34 4.75
CA MET A 192 -11.86 -11.57 6.19
C MET A 192 -13.24 -12.20 6.48
N ILE A 193 -13.28 -13.09 7.48
CA ILE A 193 -14.54 -13.61 8.03
C ILE A 193 -15.23 -12.56 8.91
N ASN A 194 -16.55 -12.69 9.05
CA ASN A 194 -17.35 -11.92 9.98
C ASN A 194 -16.86 -12.10 11.42
N GLY A 195 -16.87 -11.03 12.20
CA GLY A 195 -16.39 -11.01 13.58
C GLY A 195 -14.86 -10.97 13.73
N THR A 196 -14.10 -10.84 12.64
CA THR A 196 -12.63 -10.75 12.73
C THR A 196 -12.21 -9.53 13.55
N PRO A 197 -11.44 -9.69 14.65
CA PRO A 197 -10.99 -8.55 15.46
C PRO A 197 -9.97 -7.69 14.71
N VAL A 198 -10.18 -6.37 14.71
CA VAL A 198 -9.28 -5.37 14.12
C VAL A 198 -8.32 -4.88 15.19
N LEU A 199 -7.04 -4.85 14.85
CA LEU A 199 -5.97 -4.37 15.71
C LEU A 199 -5.59 -2.92 15.38
N ASP A 200 -5.54 -2.57 14.10
CA ASP A 200 -5.10 -1.25 13.65
C ASP A 200 -5.53 -0.95 12.19
N ILE A 201 -5.55 0.33 11.83
CA ILE A 201 -5.88 0.83 10.49
C ILE A 201 -4.89 1.92 10.11
N LYS A 202 -4.38 1.88 8.87
CA LYS A 202 -3.46 2.91 8.36
C LYS A 202 -3.81 3.29 6.91
N PRO A 203 -3.72 4.58 6.53
CA PRO A 203 -3.90 4.97 5.14
C PRO A 203 -2.80 4.36 4.27
N PHE A 204 -3.15 3.94 3.05
CA PHE A 204 -2.16 3.53 2.06
C PHE A 204 -1.57 4.77 1.38
N ILE A 205 -0.24 4.90 1.42
CA ILE A 205 0.47 6.03 0.83
C ILE A 205 1.41 5.49 -0.26
N PRO A 206 1.11 5.73 -1.56
CA PRO A 206 1.89 5.18 -2.67
C PRO A 206 3.38 5.51 -2.60
N LEU A 207 3.74 6.68 -2.07
CA LEU A 207 5.14 7.10 -1.95
C LEU A 207 5.97 6.19 -1.00
N TYR A 208 5.32 5.59 0.00
CA TYR A 208 5.98 4.83 1.07
C TYR A 208 5.70 3.32 0.97
N ASP A 209 4.48 2.95 0.60
CA ASP A 209 4.02 1.56 0.62
C ASP A 209 4.24 0.83 -0.71
N PHE A 210 4.42 1.58 -1.81
CA PHE A 210 4.74 1.00 -3.11
C PHE A 210 6.26 1.02 -3.31
N PRO A 211 6.95 -0.14 -3.24
CA PRO A 211 8.38 -0.16 -3.52
C PRO A 211 8.62 0.33 -4.94
N LYS A 212 9.53 1.29 -5.10
CA LYS A 212 9.95 1.72 -6.42
C LYS A 212 10.47 0.49 -7.15
N PRO A 213 9.97 0.16 -8.36
CA PRO A 213 10.47 -0.99 -9.08
C PRO A 213 11.97 -0.81 -9.28
N SER A 214 12.76 -1.62 -8.59
CA SER A 214 14.14 -1.83 -8.97
C SER A 214 14.06 -2.55 -10.31
N TYR A 215 14.63 -1.97 -11.36
CA TYR A 215 14.88 -2.70 -12.61
C TYR A 215 15.96 -3.77 -12.33
N SER A 216 15.63 -4.76 -11.50
CA SER A 216 16.31 -6.05 -11.51
C SER A 216 15.34 -6.98 -12.22
N TYR A 217 15.72 -7.44 -13.40
CA TYR A 217 15.11 -8.60 -14.03
C TYR A 217 15.23 -9.78 -13.05
N MET A 218 14.24 -9.97 -12.18
CA MET A 218 13.94 -11.30 -11.67
C MET A 218 12.94 -11.88 -12.67
N SER A 219 13.49 -12.59 -13.65
CA SER A 219 12.77 -13.57 -14.44
C SER A 219 12.20 -14.61 -13.48
N PHE A 220 10.91 -14.49 -13.16
CA PHE A 220 10.15 -15.59 -12.57
C PHE A 220 9.71 -16.50 -13.72
N VAL A 221 10.31 -17.70 -13.74
CA VAL A 221 9.72 -18.92 -14.31
C VAL A 221 8.75 -19.47 -13.27
#